data_AF-A0A3N5YLQ5-F1
#
_entry.id   AF-A0A3N5YLQ5-F1
#
_cell.length_a   1.000
_cell.length_b   1.000
_cell.length_c   1.000
_cell.angle_alpha   90.00
_cell.angle_beta   90.00
_cell.angle_gamma   90.00
#
_symmetry.space_group_name_H-M   'P 1'
#
loop_
_entity.id
_entity.type
_entity.pdbx_description
1 polymer ?
#
loop_
_entity_poly.entity_id
_entity_poly.type
_entity_poly.pdbx_seq_one_letter_code
_entity_poly.pdbx_strand_id
1 'polypeptide(L)'
;MRSHRTAALLALVALAAASPAAGDIRFSMRDGRVSIVAKDATVGEILAEWARVGQMKVVNLEAIPRETVTIELIDVSEEQALAVLLRHVSGYIAARRATV
;
A
#
# COMPACT_ATOMS: atom_id res chain seq x y z
N MET A 1 -32.94 9.62 54.86
CA MET A 1 -33.02 9.95 53.41
C MET A 1 -32.21 11.19 53.13
N ARG A 2 -31.03 11.07 52.50
CA ARG A 2 -30.36 12.11 51.70
C ARG A 2 -29.15 11.44 51.03
N SER A 3 -29.40 11.06 49.79
CA SER A 3 -28.61 10.21 48.92
C SER A 3 -27.31 10.88 48.44
N HIS A 4 -26.28 10.05 48.33
CA HIS A 4 -24.92 10.32 47.90
C HIS A 4 -24.85 11.09 46.56
N ARG A 5 -24.13 12.21 46.54
CA ARG A 5 -23.93 13.01 45.33
C ARG A 5 -22.52 12.78 44.77
N THR A 6 -22.53 12.47 43.46
CA THR A 6 -21.48 12.65 42.46
C THR A 6 -20.26 11.71 42.51
N ALA A 7 -20.41 10.53 41.88
CA ALA A 7 -19.30 9.84 41.23
C ALA A 7 -19.18 10.37 39.78
N ALA A 8 -18.05 11.00 39.46
CA ALA A 8 -17.75 11.46 38.11
C ALA A 8 -17.23 10.29 37.26
N LEU A 9 -17.99 9.89 36.25
CA LEU A 9 -17.58 8.93 35.23
C LEU A 9 -16.73 9.65 34.17
N LEU A 10 -15.43 9.39 34.16
CA LEU A 10 -14.54 9.74 33.05
C LEU A 10 -14.68 8.68 31.96
N ALA A 11 -15.37 9.02 30.87
CA ALA A 11 -15.42 8.20 29.67
C ALA A 11 -14.15 8.46 28.83
N LEU A 12 -13.23 7.48 28.79
CA LEU A 12 -12.14 7.47 27.79
C LEU A 12 -12.74 7.11 26.43
N VAL A 13 -12.79 8.09 25.51
CA VAL A 13 -13.07 7.83 24.10
C VAL A 13 -11.79 7.31 23.45
N ALA A 14 -11.72 5.99 23.22
CA ALA A 14 -10.70 5.40 22.37
C ALA A 14 -11.04 5.73 20.90
N LEU A 15 -10.37 6.74 20.34
CA LEU A 15 -10.43 7.01 18.91
C LEU A 15 -9.66 5.89 18.19
N ALA A 16 -10.38 4.85 17.75
CA ALA A 16 -9.83 3.87 16.83
C ALA A 16 -9.51 4.61 15.52
N ALA A 17 -8.23 4.84 15.24
CA ALA A 17 -7.79 5.30 13.94
C ALA A 17 -8.16 4.21 12.91
N ALA A 18 -9.25 4.44 12.18
CA ALA A 18 -9.59 3.61 11.03
C ALA A 18 -8.50 3.84 9.99
N SER A 19 -7.58 2.89 9.85
CA SER A 19 -6.74 2.83 8.66
C SER A 19 -7.68 2.76 7.45
N PRO A 20 -7.48 3.58 6.41
CA PRO A 20 -8.22 3.39 5.17
C PRO A 20 -8.07 1.93 4.76
N ALA A 21 -9.18 1.28 4.44
CA ALA A 21 -9.14 -0.10 3.95
C ALA A 21 -8.28 -0.10 2.69
N ALA A 22 -7.07 -0.65 2.80
CA ALA A 22 -6.22 -0.85 1.64
C ALA A 22 -6.97 -1.80 0.69
N GLY A 23 -6.91 -1.52 -0.61
CA GLY A 23 -7.49 -2.41 -1.62
C GLY A 23 -6.96 -3.84 -1.48
N ASP A 24 -7.69 -4.81 -2.02
CA ASP A 24 -7.31 -6.22 -1.95
C ASP A 24 -6.06 -6.46 -2.83
N ILE A 25 -4.88 -6.51 -2.22
CA ILE A 25 -3.59 -6.72 -2.91
C ILE A 25 -3.02 -8.08 -2.55
N ARG A 26 -2.69 -8.87 -3.58
CA ARG A 26 -1.84 -10.05 -3.48
C ARG A 26 -0.62 -9.84 -4.36
N PHE A 27 0.55 -9.91 -3.74
CA PHE A 27 1.82 -9.76 -4.41
C PHE A 27 2.69 -10.99 -4.15
N SER A 28 3.35 -11.49 -5.18
CA SER A 28 4.40 -12.50 -5.03
C SER A 28 5.55 -12.24 -6.00
N MET A 29 6.75 -12.62 -5.56
CA MET A 29 7.96 -12.53 -6.35
C MET A 29 8.78 -13.80 -6.20
N ARG A 30 9.22 -14.38 -7.32
CA ARG A 30 10.06 -15.58 -7.37
C ARG A 30 10.92 -15.57 -8.62
N ASP A 31 12.21 -15.84 -8.48
CA ASP A 31 13.17 -15.95 -9.60
C ASP A 31 13.15 -14.74 -10.56
N GLY A 32 12.98 -13.52 -10.03
CA GLY A 32 12.90 -12.29 -10.83
C GLY A 32 11.56 -12.09 -11.56
N ARG A 33 10.57 -12.93 -11.29
CA ARG A 33 9.21 -12.82 -11.83
C ARG A 33 8.24 -12.37 -10.75
N VAL A 34 7.22 -11.63 -11.17
CA VAL A 34 6.27 -10.93 -10.30
C VAL A 34 4.85 -11.31 -10.68
N SER A 35 4.02 -11.55 -9.67
CA SER A 35 2.57 -11.62 -9.84
C SER A 35 1.90 -10.61 -8.92
N ILE A 36 0.97 -9.84 -9.47
CA ILE A 36 0.20 -8.80 -8.79
C ILE A 36 -1.27 -9.03 -9.11
N VAL A 37 -2.09 -9.22 -8.08
CA VAL A 37 -3.54 -9.13 -8.19
C VAL A 37 -3.97 -8.03 -7.25
N ALA A 38 -4.45 -6.92 -7.79
CA ALA A 38 -4.93 -5.79 -7.01
C ALA A 38 -6.34 -5.41 -7.45
N LYS A 39 -7.24 -5.22 -6.49
CA LYS A 39 -8.61 -4.74 -6.72
C LYS A 39 -8.86 -3.49 -5.89
N ASP A 40 -9.35 -2.45 -6.55
CA ASP A 40 -9.63 -1.15 -5.94
C ASP A 40 -8.48 -0.62 -5.08
N ALA A 41 -7.25 -0.80 -5.55
CA ALA A 41 -6.03 -0.43 -4.85
C ALA A 41 -5.33 0.72 -5.55
N THR A 42 -4.71 1.62 -4.81
CA THR A 42 -3.87 2.68 -5.38
C THR A 42 -2.53 2.12 -5.84
N VAL A 43 -1.90 2.75 -6.84
CA VAL A 43 -0.53 2.41 -7.25
C VAL A 43 0.45 2.53 -6.07
N GLY A 44 0.23 3.49 -5.17
CA GLY A 44 1.03 3.67 -3.96
C GLY A 44 0.95 2.46 -3.02
N GLU A 45 -0.25 1.90 -2.80
CA GLU A 45 -0.42 0.70 -1.97
C GLU A 45 0.23 -0.53 -2.62
N ILE A 46 0.10 -0.69 -3.94
CA ILE A 46 0.75 -1.78 -4.69
C ILE A 46 2.28 -1.68 -4.54
N LEU A 47 2.85 -0.49 -4.72
CA LEU A 47 4.29 -0.26 -4.59
C LEU A 47 4.79 -0.41 -3.14
N ALA A 48 3.96 -0.07 -2.14
CA ALA A 48 4.28 -0.31 -0.73
C ALA A 48 4.34 -1.82 -0.43
N GLU A 49 3.39 -2.59 -0.95
CA GLU A 49 3.38 -4.04 -0.76
C GLU A 49 4.54 -4.71 -1.49
N TRP A 50 4.86 -4.24 -2.70
CA TRP A 50 6.07 -4.66 -3.40
C TRP A 50 7.32 -4.33 -2.58
N ALA A 51 7.47 -3.11 -2.06
CA ALA A 51 8.59 -2.73 -1.21
C ALA A 51 8.75 -3.67 0.01
N ARG A 52 7.63 -4.05 0.63
CA ARG A 52 7.58 -4.97 1.76
C ARG A 52 8.06 -6.38 1.41
N VAL A 53 7.63 -6.94 0.27
CA VAL A 53 7.93 -8.32 -0.12
C VAL A 53 9.22 -8.45 -0.92
N GLY A 54 9.41 -7.60 -1.93
CA GLY A 54 10.55 -7.62 -2.86
C GLY A 54 11.77 -6.84 -2.36
N GLN A 55 11.73 -6.33 -1.12
CA GLN A 55 12.80 -5.53 -0.52
C GLN A 55 13.22 -4.34 -1.40
N MET A 56 12.28 -3.70 -2.10
CA MET A 56 12.51 -2.50 -2.91
C MET A 56 12.40 -1.24 -2.04
N LYS A 57 13.15 -0.19 -2.37
CA LYS A 57 12.95 1.15 -1.76
C LYS A 57 12.13 2.01 -2.72
N VAL A 58 10.99 2.51 -2.27
CA VAL A 58 10.18 3.50 -2.99
C VAL A 58 10.34 4.84 -2.28
N VAL A 59 10.59 5.89 -3.04
CA VAL A 59 10.80 7.26 -2.53
C VAL A 59 9.62 8.12 -2.94
N ASN A 60 9.19 9.04 -2.07
CA ASN A 60 8.10 9.97 -2.33
C ASN A 60 6.78 9.25 -2.67
N LEU A 61 6.43 8.20 -1.92
CA LEU A 61 5.23 7.40 -2.17
C LEU A 61 3.94 8.21 -1.94
N GLU A 62 3.99 9.14 -0.99
CA GLU A 62 2.93 10.05 -0.59
C GLU A 62 2.47 11.01 -1.70
N ALA A 63 3.30 11.24 -2.72
CA ALA A 63 2.98 12.09 -3.86
C ALA A 63 2.29 11.32 -5.00
N ILE A 64 2.12 10.00 -4.87
CA ILE A 64 1.37 9.20 -5.86
C ILE A 64 -0.12 9.54 -5.78
N PRO A 65 -0.79 9.78 -6.93
CA PRO A 65 -2.24 9.96 -6.98
C PRO A 65 -3.00 8.84 -6.27
N ARG A 66 -4.07 9.20 -5.55
CA ARG A 66 -4.90 8.26 -4.79
C ARG A 66 -6.00 7.60 -5.63
N GLU A 67 -5.87 7.63 -6.95
CA GLU A 67 -6.77 6.94 -7.86
C GLU A 67 -6.57 5.43 -7.72
N THR A 68 -7.68 4.69 -7.63
CA THR A 68 -7.65 3.24 -7.50
C THR A 68 -7.59 2.59 -8.88
N VAL A 69 -6.88 1.48 -8.95
CA VAL A 69 -6.77 0.63 -10.13
C VAL A 69 -7.13 -0.80 -9.77
N THR A 70 -7.64 -1.51 -10.77
CA THR A 70 -7.77 -2.97 -10.73
C THR A 70 -6.85 -3.56 -11.78
N ILE A 71 -5.90 -4.38 -11.36
CA ILE A 71 -4.88 -4.93 -12.24
C ILE A 71 -4.56 -6.39 -11.86
N GLU A 72 -4.37 -7.20 -12.88
CA GLU A 72 -3.88 -8.57 -12.76
C GLU A 72 -2.67 -8.73 -13.69
N LEU A 73 -1.51 -8.99 -13.10
CA LEU A 73 -0.27 -9.36 -13.76
C LEU A 73 0.16 -10.70 -13.21
N ILE A 74 0.32 -11.70 -14.06
CA ILE A 74 0.70 -13.04 -13.64
C ILE A 74 2.04 -13.38 -14.27
N ASP A 75 3.01 -13.70 -13.41
CA ASP A 75 4.27 -14.31 -13.82
C ASP A 75 5.11 -13.50 -14.84
N VAL A 76 5.02 -12.17 -14.77
CA VAL A 76 5.73 -11.24 -15.66
C VAL A 76 7.10 -10.86 -15.11
N SER A 77 7.98 -10.29 -15.95
CA SER A 77 9.23 -9.72 -15.43
C SER A 77 8.97 -8.50 -14.54
N GLU A 78 9.86 -8.23 -13.59
CA GLU A 78 9.82 -7.02 -12.76
C GLU A 78 9.80 -5.73 -13.60
N GLU A 79 10.59 -5.66 -14.67
CA GLU A 79 10.62 -4.51 -15.59
C GLU A 79 9.25 -4.27 -16.24
N GLN A 80 8.61 -5.33 -16.74
CA GLN A 80 7.28 -5.23 -17.35
C GLN A 80 6.23 -4.80 -16.33
N ALA A 81 6.24 -5.39 -15.12
CA ALA A 81 5.29 -5.01 -14.07
C ALA A 81 5.45 -3.54 -13.66
N LEU A 82 6.69 -3.07 -13.48
CA LEU A 82 6.97 -1.67 -13.19
C LEU A 82 6.53 -0.76 -14.34
N ALA A 83 6.83 -1.13 -15.59
CA ALA A 83 6.40 -0.34 -16.75
C ALA A 83 4.87 -0.20 -16.79
N VAL A 84 4.10 -1.25 -16.46
CA VAL A 84 2.64 -1.17 -16.42
C VAL A 84 2.14 -0.29 -15.27
N LEU A 85 2.67 -0.46 -14.06
CA LEU A 85 2.27 0.36 -12.90
C LEU A 85 2.60 1.83 -13.11
N LEU A 86 3.80 2.12 -13.62
CA LEU A 86 4.28 3.49 -13.84
C LEU A 86 3.51 4.24 -14.93
N ARG A 87 2.78 3.57 -15.82
CA ARG A 87 1.89 4.26 -16.79
C ARG A 87 0.74 5.02 -16.12
N HIS A 88 0.38 4.63 -14.90
CA HIS A 88 -0.69 5.27 -14.13
C HIS A 88 -0.18 6.45 -13.30
N VAL A 89 1.14 6.69 -13.24
CA VAL A 89 1.75 7.74 -12.42
C VAL A 89 2.81 8.50 -13.21
N SER A 90 2.67 9.82 -13.29
CA SER A 90 3.67 10.66 -13.97
C SER A 90 4.82 11.02 -13.02
N GLY A 91 6.06 11.08 -13.54
CA GLY A 91 7.23 11.55 -12.78
C GLY A 91 7.93 10.48 -11.91
N TYR A 92 7.51 9.23 -11.97
CA TYR A 92 8.17 8.10 -11.30
C TYR A 92 9.01 7.29 -12.30
N ILE A 93 10.21 6.90 -11.88
CA ILE A 93 11.14 6.08 -12.68
C ILE A 93 11.57 4.88 -11.83
N ALA A 94 11.57 3.70 -12.44
CA ALA A 94 12.17 2.51 -11.86
C ALA A 94 13.66 2.43 -12.22
N ALA A 95 14.50 2.15 -11.22
CA ALA A 95 15.93 1.91 -11.43
C ALA A 95 16.35 0.67 -10.66
N ARG A 96 17.09 -0.22 -11.33
CA ARG A 96 17.69 -1.38 -10.66
C ARG A 96 18.78 -0.89 -9.71
N ARG A 97 18.80 -1.41 -8.48
CA ARG A 97 19.93 -1.17 -7.57
C ARG A 97 21.21 -1.70 -8.18
N ALA A 98 22.27 -0.91 -8.15
CA ALA A 98 23.61 -1.42 -8.37
C ALA A 98 23.91 -2.45 -7.27
N THR A 99 24.24 -3.67 -7.66
CA THR A 99 24.87 -4.63 -6.75
C THR A 99 26.30 -4.12 -6.52
N VAL A 100 26.57 -3.65 -5.31
CA VAL A 100 27.94 -3.38 -4.84
C VAL A 100 28.61 -4.69 -4.48
#